data_AF-A0A3B9YLK9-F1
#
_entry.id   AF-A0A3B9YLK9-F1
#
_cell.length_a   1.000
_cell.length_b   1.000
_cell.length_c   1.000
_cell.angle_alpha   90.00
_cell.angle_beta   90.00
_cell.angle_gamma   90.00
#
_symmetry.space_group_name_H-M   'P 1'
#
loop_
_entity.id
_entity.type
_entity.pdbx_description
1 polymer ?
#
loop_
_entity_poly.entity_id
_entity_poly.type
_entity_poly.pdbx_seq_one_letter_code
_entity_poly.pdbx_strand_id
1 'polypeptide(L)'
;MAKKVSSLTPLVLAAFAAFAPSSGAAAQASFSASSAEESQRVDYLEDKATELKDAVANPTLDNQDIHALASRLFERLPEETTADVPAVNLRGWKKPDLRSEESVDGLMQKMREGLETNDVPPPAQDQMLGAYQYGEAMRKASKMYYDQEDELQPGQIGAYVYTKDSAIKIIFNKGMRLLQRFLGDDFAAATAVHEAGHTRDHFAGELNPVQVRKGEKLAFQSEYWWLKIIDPTGEKLSFARASIGKFATGKMKAPESVCEYLEHLASIRDYGDKGDFDGLVDSLGYKDRKTDPFAPQPKPEQDGN
;
A
#
# COMPACT_ATOMS: atom_id res chain seq x y z
N MET A 1 -17.41 11.23 30.53
CA MET A 1 -16.96 11.06 29.14
C MET A 1 -15.48 10.71 29.15
N ALA A 2 -15.14 9.41 29.11
CA ALA A 2 -13.76 8.95 29.18
C ALA A 2 -13.29 8.55 27.78
N LYS A 3 -12.20 9.20 27.33
CA LYS A 3 -11.48 8.89 26.08
C LYS A 3 -10.83 7.51 26.21
N LYS A 4 -11.09 6.62 25.25
CA LYS A 4 -10.32 5.38 25.07
C LYS A 4 -9.13 5.66 24.16
N VAL A 5 -7.95 5.63 24.75
CA VAL A 5 -6.66 5.55 24.05
C VAL A 5 -6.31 4.06 24.00
N SER A 6 -6.12 3.51 22.80
CA SER A 6 -5.68 2.12 22.62
C SER A 6 -4.23 2.15 22.16
N SER A 7 -3.33 1.88 23.09
CA SER A 7 -1.91 1.68 22.83
C SER A 7 -1.64 0.20 22.56
N LEU A 8 -0.95 -0.13 21.50
CA LEU A 8 -0.24 -1.40 21.38
C LEU A 8 1.19 -1.11 20.93
N THR A 9 2.10 -1.32 21.87
CA THR A 9 3.55 -1.37 21.66
C THR A 9 3.93 -2.86 21.66
N PRO A 10 4.80 -3.33 20.75
CA PRO A 10 6.13 -3.77 21.21
C PRO A 10 7.24 -3.44 20.18
N LEU A 11 8.45 -3.04 20.57
CA LEU A 11 9.51 -3.76 21.30
C LEU A 11 10.22 -4.87 20.49
N VAL A 12 10.98 -4.41 19.48
CA VAL A 12 12.38 -4.72 19.08
C VAL A 12 13.03 -6.04 19.49
N LEU A 13 13.56 -6.80 18.51
CA LEU A 13 14.92 -7.38 18.58
C LEU A 13 15.50 -7.73 17.19
N ALA A 14 16.84 -7.69 17.09
CA ALA A 14 17.64 -7.26 15.94
C ALA A 14 18.57 -8.34 15.33
N ALA A 15 19.33 -7.88 14.31
CA ALA A 15 20.69 -8.28 13.84
C ALA A 15 20.76 -9.10 12.52
N PHE A 16 21.72 -8.94 11.59
CA PHE A 16 22.67 -7.88 11.18
C PHE A 16 23.40 -8.34 9.89
N ALA A 17 23.91 -7.35 9.12
CA ALA A 17 25.07 -7.35 8.18
C ALA A 17 24.96 -8.04 6.80
N ALA A 18 25.64 -7.61 5.71
CA ALA A 18 26.29 -6.38 5.22
C ALA A 18 26.99 -6.77 3.88
N PHE A 19 27.10 -5.90 2.86
CA PHE A 19 28.28 -5.83 1.95
C PHE A 19 28.24 -4.57 1.04
N ALA A 20 29.45 -4.10 0.67
CA ALA A 20 29.83 -2.76 0.22
C ALA A 20 29.75 -2.48 -1.32
N PRO A 21 29.90 -1.21 -1.77
CA PRO A 21 29.90 -0.82 -3.19
C PRO A 21 31.26 -0.31 -3.72
N SER A 22 31.40 -0.23 -5.05
CA SER A 22 32.46 0.50 -5.78
C SER A 22 31.83 1.09 -7.05
N SER A 23 31.64 2.41 -7.17
CA SER A 23 32.58 3.50 -7.55
C SER A 23 32.61 3.79 -9.06
N GLY A 24 32.57 5.08 -9.41
CA GLY A 24 32.60 5.56 -10.80
C GLY A 24 32.58 7.09 -10.90
N ALA A 25 33.72 7.72 -10.60
CA ALA A 25 33.96 9.15 -10.68
C ALA A 25 34.27 9.59 -12.13
N ALA A 26 33.35 10.29 -12.77
CA ALA A 26 33.63 11.02 -14.03
C ALA A 26 32.73 12.26 -14.25
N ALA A 27 31.97 12.70 -13.23
CA ALA A 27 31.00 13.79 -13.31
C ALA A 27 31.46 15.12 -12.66
N GLN A 28 32.77 15.28 -12.41
CA GLN A 28 33.26 16.28 -11.46
C GLN A 28 33.66 17.65 -12.04
N ALA A 29 33.61 17.87 -13.36
CA ALA A 29 34.11 19.12 -13.95
C ALA A 29 33.01 20.11 -14.39
N SER A 30 31.78 19.66 -14.64
CA SER A 30 30.62 20.51 -14.95
C SER A 30 29.75 20.84 -13.73
N PHE A 31 29.99 20.16 -12.60
CA PHE A 31 29.25 20.31 -11.33
C PHE A 31 29.70 21.52 -10.50
N SER A 32 30.92 22.01 -10.68
CA SER A 32 31.53 22.98 -9.76
C SER A 32 31.02 24.42 -9.91
N ALA A 33 30.36 24.77 -11.01
CA ALA A 33 29.77 26.10 -11.19
C ALA A 33 28.33 26.19 -10.66
N SER A 34 27.51 25.14 -10.80
CA SER A 34 26.17 25.10 -10.19
C SER A 34 26.24 24.84 -8.69
N SER A 35 27.24 24.08 -8.21
CA SER A 35 27.37 23.75 -6.79
C SER A 35 27.66 24.97 -5.89
N ALA A 36 28.29 26.02 -6.42
CA ALA A 36 28.63 27.21 -5.63
C ALA A 36 27.40 28.11 -5.40
N GLU A 37 26.56 28.31 -6.41
CA GLU A 37 25.30 29.04 -6.28
C GLU A 37 24.26 28.23 -5.48
N GLU A 38 24.25 26.91 -5.66
CA GLU A 38 23.38 26.00 -4.92
C GLU A 38 23.77 25.90 -3.43
N SER A 39 25.07 25.86 -3.11
CA SER A 39 25.55 25.90 -1.72
C SER A 39 25.18 27.22 -1.04
N GLN A 40 25.42 28.37 -1.68
CA GLN A 40 25.03 29.67 -1.12
C GLN A 40 23.52 29.80 -0.90
N ARG A 41 22.73 29.12 -1.72
CA ARG A 41 21.27 29.07 -1.61
C ARG A 41 20.81 28.17 -0.47
N VAL A 42 21.42 26.98 -0.32
CA VAL A 42 21.14 26.06 0.79
C VAL A 42 21.46 26.75 2.11
N ASP A 43 22.64 27.36 2.22
CA ASP A 43 23.06 28.11 3.42
C ASP A 43 22.04 29.22 3.76
N TYR A 44 21.59 29.98 2.75
CA TYR A 44 20.57 31.02 2.92
C TYR A 44 19.20 30.46 3.37
N LEU A 45 18.76 29.32 2.82
CA LEU A 45 17.49 28.70 3.19
C LEU A 45 17.55 28.08 4.59
N GLU A 46 18.67 27.48 4.97
CA GLU A 46 18.90 26.95 6.31
C GLU A 46 18.90 28.07 7.36
N ASP A 47 19.55 29.20 7.06
CA ASP A 47 19.53 30.39 7.91
C ASP A 47 18.11 30.93 8.11
N LYS A 48 17.31 31.01 7.03
CA LYS A 48 15.93 31.51 7.10
C LYS A 48 14.95 30.52 7.72
N ALA A 49 15.14 29.22 7.53
CA ALA A 49 14.38 28.20 8.22
C ALA A 49 14.67 28.21 9.73
N THR A 50 15.93 28.47 10.11
CA THR A 50 16.34 28.65 11.50
C THR A 50 15.74 29.92 12.10
N GLU A 51 15.77 31.05 11.38
CA GLU A 51 15.12 32.30 11.81
C GLU A 51 13.61 32.13 12.03
N LEU A 52 12.93 31.41 11.13
CA LEU A 52 11.51 31.09 11.30
C LEU A 52 11.25 30.16 12.48
N LYS A 53 12.09 29.12 12.66
CA LYS A 53 12.00 28.19 13.79
C LYS A 53 12.16 28.92 15.13
N ASP A 54 13.13 29.83 15.21
CA ASP A 54 13.38 30.63 16.42
C ASP A 54 12.24 31.63 16.67
N ALA A 55 11.68 32.22 15.62
CA ALA A 55 10.50 33.10 15.71
C ALA A 55 9.25 32.36 16.22
N VAL A 56 9.01 31.14 15.75
CA VAL A 56 7.90 30.28 16.22
C VAL A 56 8.10 29.84 17.67
N ALA A 57 9.36 29.65 18.09
CA ALA A 57 9.69 29.29 19.47
C ALA A 57 9.64 30.48 20.44
N ASN A 58 9.55 31.72 19.94
CA ASN A 58 9.52 32.93 20.75
C ASN A 58 8.08 33.36 21.11
N PRO A 59 7.67 33.28 22.40
CA PRO A 59 6.32 33.60 22.82
C PRO A 59 5.99 35.11 22.79
N THR A 60 6.97 35.98 22.52
CA THR A 60 6.76 37.44 22.47
C THR A 60 6.55 37.99 21.05
N LEU A 61 6.77 37.17 20.02
CA LEU A 61 6.48 37.53 18.63
C LEU A 61 5.01 37.31 18.34
N ASP A 62 4.41 38.23 17.58
CA ASP A 62 3.03 38.07 17.16
C ASP A 62 2.93 37.17 15.92
N ASN A 63 1.73 36.64 15.67
CA ASN A 63 1.51 35.73 14.55
C ASN A 63 1.68 36.41 13.19
N GLN A 64 1.51 37.74 13.08
CA GLN A 64 1.68 38.44 11.81
C GLN A 64 3.14 38.48 11.39
N ASP A 65 4.05 38.69 12.34
CA ASP A 65 5.49 38.66 12.12
C ASP A 65 5.98 37.25 11.73
N ILE A 66 5.46 36.21 12.39
CA ILE A 66 5.73 34.80 12.04
C ILE A 66 5.25 34.50 10.61
N HIS A 67 4.05 34.95 10.26
CA HIS A 67 3.50 34.78 8.92
C HIS A 67 4.32 35.55 7.87
N ALA A 68 4.79 36.77 8.16
CA ALA A 68 5.62 37.54 7.24
C ALA A 68 7.02 36.91 7.04
N LEU A 69 7.56 36.24 8.06
CA LEU A 69 8.80 35.46 7.94
C LEU A 69 8.59 34.20 7.09
N ALA A 70 7.49 33.47 7.33
CA ALA A 70 7.10 32.34 6.50
C ALA A 70 6.88 32.76 5.04
N SER A 71 6.11 33.81 4.77
CA SER A 71 5.88 34.30 3.40
C SER A 71 7.18 34.67 2.70
N ARG A 72 8.13 35.32 3.37
CA ARG A 72 9.44 35.64 2.78
C ARG A 72 10.29 34.41 2.47
N LEU A 73 10.19 33.35 3.28
CA LEU A 73 10.84 32.06 3.01
C LEU A 73 10.22 31.41 1.76
N PHE A 74 8.89 31.40 1.66
CA PHE A 74 8.15 30.73 0.57
C PHE A 74 8.08 31.53 -0.74
N GLU A 75 8.10 32.87 -0.72
CA GLU A 75 8.13 33.74 -1.91
C GLU A 75 9.48 33.69 -2.65
N ARG A 76 10.56 33.28 -1.96
CA ARG A 76 11.92 33.14 -2.52
C ARG A 76 12.34 31.71 -2.78
N LEU A 77 11.50 30.74 -2.43
CA LEU A 77 11.55 29.48 -3.16
C LEU A 77 11.36 29.85 -4.64
N PRO A 78 12.06 29.17 -5.57
CA PRO A 78 11.78 29.43 -6.96
C PRO A 78 10.27 29.24 -7.12
N GLU A 79 9.59 30.15 -7.82
CA GLU A 79 8.40 29.71 -8.54
C GLU A 79 8.95 28.54 -9.35
N GLU A 80 8.67 27.30 -8.91
CA GLU A 80 8.96 26.15 -9.72
C GLU A 80 8.16 26.44 -10.98
N THR A 81 8.87 26.90 -12.02
CA THR A 81 8.41 26.74 -13.36
C THR A 81 7.99 25.28 -13.40
N THR A 82 6.70 25.03 -13.53
CA THR A 82 6.09 23.69 -13.60
C THR A 82 6.73 22.80 -14.67
N ALA A 83 7.65 23.37 -15.46
CA ALA A 83 8.61 22.70 -16.34
C ALA A 83 9.62 21.78 -15.62
N ASP A 84 10.03 22.06 -14.38
CA ASP A 84 11.03 21.27 -13.63
C ASP A 84 10.43 20.32 -12.58
N VAL A 85 9.10 20.33 -12.39
CA VAL A 85 8.44 19.18 -11.76
C VAL A 85 8.50 18.06 -12.79
N PRO A 86 9.28 16.98 -12.57
CA PRO A 86 9.34 15.89 -13.53
C PRO A 86 7.91 15.43 -13.81
N ALA A 87 7.54 15.40 -15.10
CA ALA A 87 6.22 14.95 -15.50
C ALA A 87 5.95 13.59 -14.86
N VAL A 88 4.94 13.52 -13.99
CA VAL A 88 4.57 12.30 -13.26
C VAL A 88 4.45 11.18 -14.29
N ASN A 89 5.20 10.09 -14.12
CA ASN A 89 5.22 9.00 -15.08
C ASN A 89 3.96 8.14 -14.89
N LEU A 90 2.85 8.61 -15.47
CA LEU A 90 1.59 7.89 -15.51
C LEU A 90 1.53 6.87 -16.65
N ARG A 91 2.68 6.49 -17.25
CA ARG A 91 2.70 5.58 -18.41
C ARG A 91 1.98 4.27 -18.08
N GLY A 92 1.07 3.90 -18.97
CA GLY A 92 0.25 2.70 -18.82
C GLY A 92 -0.99 2.86 -17.94
N TRP A 93 -1.11 3.93 -17.16
CA TRP A 93 -2.25 4.15 -16.27
C TRP A 93 -3.17 5.25 -16.82
N LYS A 94 -4.33 4.85 -17.36
CA LYS A 94 -5.35 5.77 -17.85
C LYS A 94 -6.48 5.82 -16.83
N LYS A 95 -6.74 6.99 -16.22
CA LYS A 95 -7.87 7.16 -15.30
C LYS A 95 -8.94 8.12 -15.84
N PRO A 96 -10.24 7.83 -15.62
CA PRO A 96 -10.76 6.51 -15.28
C PRO A 96 -10.43 5.52 -16.41
N ASP A 97 -9.99 4.30 -16.06
CA ASP A 97 -9.77 3.30 -17.10
C ASP A 97 -11.14 2.79 -17.54
N LEU A 98 -11.68 3.38 -18.60
CA LEU A 98 -12.94 2.92 -19.21
C LEU A 98 -12.81 1.51 -19.81
N ARG A 99 -11.63 0.89 -19.75
CA ARG A 99 -11.38 -0.51 -20.13
C ARG A 99 -11.39 -1.46 -18.95
N SER A 100 -11.67 -1.01 -17.72
CA SER A 100 -11.90 -1.96 -16.64
C SER A 100 -13.07 -2.85 -17.02
N GLU A 101 -12.84 -4.15 -17.03
CA GLU A 101 -13.88 -5.11 -17.35
C GLU A 101 -14.89 -5.26 -16.20
N GLU A 102 -14.59 -4.66 -15.03
CA GLU A 102 -15.30 -4.89 -13.77
C GLU A 102 -15.51 -6.39 -13.52
N SER A 103 -14.55 -7.20 -13.95
CA SER A 103 -14.64 -8.66 -14.01
C SER A 103 -13.43 -9.28 -13.32
N VAL A 104 -13.56 -10.54 -12.90
CA VAL A 104 -12.42 -11.30 -12.37
C VAL A 104 -11.42 -11.57 -13.49
N ASP A 105 -11.90 -11.77 -14.72
CA ASP A 105 -11.05 -11.98 -15.89
C ASP A 105 -10.15 -10.75 -16.14
N GLY A 106 -10.67 -9.54 -16.02
CA GLY A 106 -9.91 -8.29 -16.14
C GLY A 106 -8.82 -8.15 -15.07
N LEU A 107 -9.13 -8.49 -13.81
CA LEU A 107 -8.14 -8.50 -12.73
C LEU A 107 -7.01 -9.50 -13.03
N MET A 108 -7.35 -10.73 -13.43
CA MET A 108 -6.38 -11.77 -13.70
C MET A 108 -5.57 -11.50 -14.99
N GLN A 109 -6.18 -10.89 -16.00
CA GLN A 109 -5.48 -10.40 -17.17
C GLN A 109 -4.46 -9.33 -16.79
N LYS A 110 -4.81 -8.36 -15.93
CA LYS A 110 -3.86 -7.35 -15.47
C LYS A 110 -2.70 -7.95 -14.69
N MET A 111 -2.98 -8.88 -13.77
CA MET A 111 -1.93 -9.62 -13.06
C MET A 111 -0.95 -10.27 -14.03
N ARG A 112 -1.45 -10.92 -15.09
CA ARG A 112 -0.62 -11.53 -16.13
C ARG A 112 0.20 -10.49 -16.89
N GLU A 113 -0.44 -9.44 -17.39
CA GLU A 113 0.23 -8.37 -18.14
C GLU A 113 1.36 -7.74 -17.31
N GLY A 114 1.11 -7.43 -16.04
CA GLY A 114 2.12 -6.86 -15.14
C GLY A 114 3.35 -7.75 -14.97
N LEU A 115 3.16 -9.07 -14.88
CA LEU A 115 4.24 -10.06 -14.80
C LEU A 115 5.02 -10.23 -16.12
N GLU A 116 4.35 -10.07 -17.27
CA GLU A 116 4.97 -10.24 -18.59
C GLU A 116 5.72 -8.99 -19.06
N THR A 117 5.28 -7.78 -18.66
CA THR A 117 5.81 -6.53 -19.21
C THR A 117 6.86 -5.84 -18.35
N ASN A 118 7.05 -6.24 -17.09
CA ASN A 118 7.96 -5.58 -16.16
C ASN A 118 9.08 -6.54 -15.75
N ASP A 119 10.30 -6.02 -15.62
CA ASP A 119 11.41 -6.76 -15.02
C ASP A 119 11.15 -6.90 -13.52
N VAL A 120 10.65 -8.07 -13.12
CA VAL A 120 10.31 -8.38 -11.72
C VAL A 120 11.57 -8.86 -11.00
N PRO A 121 12.14 -8.10 -10.05
CA PRO A 121 13.33 -8.54 -9.33
C PRO A 121 13.00 -9.71 -8.37
N PRO A 122 13.88 -10.71 -8.21
CA PRO A 122 13.77 -11.64 -7.09
C PRO A 122 13.90 -10.89 -5.75
N PRO A 123 13.10 -11.20 -4.69
CA PRO A 123 12.21 -12.36 -4.51
C PRO A 123 10.76 -12.15 -4.98
N ALA A 124 10.44 -10.99 -5.56
CA ALA A 124 9.09 -10.63 -5.99
C ALA A 124 8.54 -11.61 -7.05
N GLN A 125 9.41 -12.11 -7.93
CA GLN A 125 9.03 -12.98 -9.04
C GLN A 125 8.37 -14.28 -8.56
N ASP A 126 8.97 -14.98 -7.60
CA ASP A 126 8.45 -16.27 -7.12
C ASP A 126 7.16 -16.09 -6.33
N GLN A 127 7.10 -15.09 -5.45
CA GLN A 127 5.90 -14.80 -4.66
C GLN A 127 4.73 -14.40 -5.56
N MET A 128 4.98 -13.52 -6.54
CA MET A 128 3.97 -13.01 -7.45
C MET A 128 3.54 -14.03 -8.50
N LEU A 129 4.46 -14.80 -9.05
CA LEU A 129 4.14 -15.89 -9.96
C LEU A 129 3.31 -16.95 -9.26
N GLY A 130 3.67 -17.31 -8.02
CA GLY A 130 2.87 -18.21 -7.19
C GLY A 130 1.47 -17.68 -6.95
N ALA A 131 1.33 -16.45 -6.46
CA ALA A 131 0.02 -15.84 -6.22
C ALA A 131 -0.82 -15.81 -7.51
N TYR A 132 -0.24 -15.41 -8.65
CA TYR A 132 -0.93 -15.43 -9.94
C TYR A 132 -1.41 -16.83 -10.35
N GLN A 133 -0.54 -17.84 -10.26
CA GLN A 133 -0.87 -19.22 -10.64
C GLN A 133 -2.02 -19.79 -9.80
N TYR A 134 -2.01 -19.57 -8.48
CA TYR A 134 -3.07 -20.02 -7.60
C TYR A 134 -4.37 -19.24 -7.79
N GLY A 135 -4.30 -17.92 -8.00
CA GLY A 135 -5.47 -17.11 -8.38
C GLY A 135 -6.11 -17.57 -9.69
N GLU A 136 -5.28 -17.85 -10.70
CA GLU A 136 -5.73 -18.34 -12.01
C GLU A 136 -6.35 -19.74 -11.93
N ALA A 137 -5.81 -20.62 -11.06
CA ALA A 137 -6.41 -21.92 -10.78
C ALA A 137 -7.81 -21.76 -10.12
N MET A 138 -7.95 -20.84 -9.15
CA MET A 138 -9.23 -20.54 -8.52
C MET A 138 -10.24 -19.97 -9.52
N ARG A 139 -9.81 -19.04 -10.39
CA ARG A 139 -10.64 -18.50 -11.48
C ARG A 139 -11.11 -19.60 -12.44
N LYS A 140 -10.20 -20.43 -12.96
CA LYS A 140 -10.55 -21.55 -13.87
C LYS A 140 -11.50 -22.56 -13.23
N ALA A 141 -11.40 -22.77 -11.92
CA ALA A 141 -12.30 -23.61 -11.16
C ALA A 141 -13.65 -22.95 -10.82
N SER A 142 -13.92 -21.73 -11.31
CA SER A 142 -15.10 -20.91 -10.96
C SER A 142 -15.23 -20.66 -9.44
N LYS A 143 -14.10 -20.62 -8.75
CA LYS A 143 -13.97 -20.36 -7.31
C LYS A 143 -13.51 -18.94 -7.01
N MET A 144 -13.37 -18.07 -8.01
CA MET A 144 -13.04 -16.65 -7.85
C MET A 144 -14.13 -15.82 -8.52
N TYR A 145 -14.92 -15.07 -7.76
CA TYR A 145 -16.12 -14.39 -8.29
C TYR A 145 -16.54 -13.16 -7.47
N TYR A 146 -17.46 -12.36 -8.03
CA TYR A 146 -18.11 -11.28 -7.29
C TYR A 146 -19.33 -11.79 -6.56
N ASP A 147 -19.37 -11.51 -5.27
CA ASP A 147 -20.48 -11.74 -4.37
C ASP A 147 -21.80 -11.21 -4.93
N GLN A 148 -22.79 -12.10 -5.04
CA GLN A 148 -24.17 -11.76 -5.40
C GLN A 148 -25.11 -11.81 -4.19
N GLU A 149 -24.66 -12.35 -3.06
CA GLU A 149 -25.48 -12.67 -1.89
C GLU A 149 -25.10 -11.83 -0.66
N ASP A 150 -24.16 -10.90 -0.81
CA ASP A 150 -23.63 -10.03 0.27
C ASP A 150 -23.10 -10.87 1.46
N GLU A 151 -22.37 -11.94 1.16
CA GLU A 151 -21.69 -12.87 2.09
C GLU A 151 -20.55 -12.22 2.91
N LEU A 152 -19.95 -11.15 2.39
CA LEU A 152 -18.81 -10.48 3.02
C LEU A 152 -19.22 -9.56 4.18
N GLN A 153 -18.38 -9.49 5.23
CA GLN A 153 -18.64 -8.59 6.36
C GLN A 153 -18.56 -7.12 5.90
N PRO A 154 -19.30 -6.20 6.56
CA PRO A 154 -19.20 -4.78 6.27
C PRO A 154 -17.75 -4.28 6.31
N GLY A 155 -17.30 -3.63 5.24
CA GLY A 155 -15.94 -3.10 5.10
C GLY A 155 -14.93 -4.07 4.48
N GLN A 156 -15.25 -5.35 4.27
CA GLN A 156 -14.40 -6.28 3.54
C GLN A 156 -14.66 -6.17 2.03
N ILE A 157 -13.61 -6.01 1.22
CA ILE A 157 -13.73 -5.87 -0.24
C ILE A 157 -13.43 -7.19 -0.97
N GLY A 158 -12.61 -8.04 -0.36
CA GLY A 158 -12.30 -9.41 -0.79
C GLY A 158 -12.21 -10.34 0.42
N ALA A 159 -12.32 -11.64 0.16
CA ALA A 159 -11.92 -12.67 1.13
C ALA A 159 -11.56 -13.99 0.45
N TYR A 160 -10.53 -14.64 0.98
CA TYR A 160 -10.22 -16.04 0.80
C TYR A 160 -10.96 -16.90 1.83
N VAL A 161 -11.80 -17.83 1.35
CA VAL A 161 -12.58 -18.75 2.16
C VAL A 161 -12.01 -20.16 2.02
N TYR A 162 -11.74 -20.81 3.15
CA TYR A 162 -11.15 -22.13 3.19
C TYR A 162 -11.66 -22.96 4.38
N THR A 163 -11.54 -24.27 4.24
CA THR A 163 -11.60 -25.24 5.34
C THR A 163 -10.19 -25.63 5.73
N LYS A 164 -10.02 -26.35 6.85
CA LYS A 164 -8.73 -26.91 7.26
C LYS A 164 -7.97 -27.63 6.14
N ASP A 165 -8.68 -28.31 5.25
CA ASP A 165 -8.09 -29.22 4.26
C ASP A 165 -8.27 -28.73 2.81
N SER A 166 -8.99 -27.63 2.56
CA SER A 166 -9.28 -27.21 1.19
C SER A 166 -9.61 -25.73 1.02
N ALA A 167 -9.13 -25.16 -0.09
CA ALA A 167 -9.57 -23.86 -0.61
C ALA A 167 -11.01 -23.96 -1.13
N ILE A 168 -11.92 -23.13 -0.58
CA ILE A 168 -13.32 -23.08 -1.03
C ILE A 168 -13.45 -22.06 -2.16
N LYS A 169 -13.16 -20.78 -1.90
CA LYS A 169 -13.38 -19.68 -2.85
C LYS A 169 -12.57 -18.42 -2.51
N ILE A 170 -12.40 -17.55 -3.49
CA ILE A 170 -12.06 -16.13 -3.35
C ILE A 170 -13.30 -15.34 -3.79
N ILE A 171 -13.77 -14.43 -2.96
CA ILE A 171 -14.99 -13.67 -3.24
C ILE A 171 -14.74 -12.17 -3.08
N PHE A 172 -15.31 -11.37 -3.98
CA PHE A 172 -15.20 -9.89 -3.96
C PHE A 172 -16.58 -9.23 -3.88
N ASN A 173 -16.76 -8.18 -3.10
CA ASN A 173 -18.06 -7.49 -3.04
C ASN A 173 -18.24 -6.44 -4.15
N LYS A 174 -19.39 -5.74 -4.13
CA LYS A 174 -19.69 -4.61 -5.03
C LYS A 174 -18.72 -3.43 -4.86
N GLY A 175 -18.11 -3.27 -3.68
CA GLY A 175 -17.06 -2.29 -3.42
C GLY A 175 -15.82 -2.49 -4.30
N MET A 176 -15.48 -3.74 -4.61
CA MET A 176 -14.36 -4.05 -5.51
C MET A 176 -14.60 -3.51 -6.94
N ARG A 177 -15.84 -3.61 -7.45
CA ARG A 177 -16.22 -2.99 -8.75
C ARG A 177 -16.12 -1.47 -8.69
N LEU A 178 -16.48 -0.87 -7.56
CA LEU A 178 -16.31 0.57 -7.35
C LEU A 178 -14.83 0.96 -7.40
N LEU A 179 -13.95 0.18 -6.76
CA LEU A 179 -12.51 0.39 -6.84
C LEU A 179 -12.03 0.33 -8.29
N GLN A 180 -12.40 -0.72 -9.04
CA GLN A 180 -12.05 -0.85 -10.46
C GLN A 180 -12.46 0.35 -11.32
N ARG A 181 -13.68 0.87 -11.13
CA ARG A 181 -14.17 2.07 -11.84
C ARG A 181 -13.32 3.31 -11.59
N PHE A 182 -12.93 3.53 -10.34
CA PHE A 182 -12.17 4.72 -9.96
C PHE A 182 -10.66 4.56 -10.13
N LEU A 183 -10.16 3.33 -9.98
CA LEU A 183 -8.75 3.01 -9.81
C LEU A 183 -8.12 2.34 -11.03
N GLY A 184 -8.94 1.70 -11.87
CA GLY A 184 -8.50 0.75 -12.89
C GLY A 184 -8.20 -0.63 -12.31
N ASP A 185 -8.08 -1.62 -13.18
CA ASP A 185 -7.79 -3.01 -12.79
C ASP A 185 -6.39 -3.17 -12.20
N ASP A 186 -5.43 -2.29 -12.53
CA ASP A 186 -4.07 -2.31 -11.98
C ASP A 186 -4.08 -2.26 -10.44
N PHE A 187 -4.66 -1.20 -9.88
CA PHE A 187 -4.73 -1.02 -8.42
C PHE A 187 -5.71 -1.99 -7.78
N ALA A 188 -6.84 -2.27 -8.43
CA ALA A 188 -7.80 -3.24 -7.88
C ALA A 188 -7.19 -4.64 -7.77
N ALA A 189 -6.37 -5.06 -8.75
CA ALA A 189 -5.70 -6.36 -8.73
C ALA A 189 -4.81 -6.58 -7.50
N ALA A 190 -4.41 -5.53 -6.77
CA ALA A 190 -3.69 -5.66 -5.50
C ALA A 190 -4.45 -6.54 -4.50
N THR A 191 -5.76 -6.33 -4.36
CA THR A 191 -6.61 -7.15 -3.49
C THR A 191 -6.77 -8.57 -4.04
N ALA A 192 -6.86 -8.74 -5.36
CA ALA A 192 -6.91 -10.08 -5.95
C ALA A 192 -5.61 -10.88 -5.70
N VAL A 193 -4.46 -10.22 -5.80
CA VAL A 193 -3.14 -10.78 -5.48
C VAL A 193 -3.07 -11.17 -4.00
N HIS A 194 -3.58 -10.33 -3.10
CA HIS A 194 -3.63 -10.61 -1.67
C HIS A 194 -4.35 -11.93 -1.37
N GLU A 195 -5.60 -12.07 -1.86
CA GLU A 195 -6.40 -13.28 -1.64
C GLU A 195 -5.82 -14.52 -2.34
N ALA A 196 -5.19 -14.33 -3.50
CA ALA A 196 -4.48 -15.40 -4.19
C ALA A 196 -3.19 -15.82 -3.44
N GLY A 197 -2.55 -14.88 -2.74
CA GLY A 197 -1.45 -15.13 -1.82
C GLY A 197 -1.87 -16.04 -0.66
N HIS A 198 -3.03 -15.77 -0.04
CA HIS A 198 -3.60 -16.68 0.96
C HIS A 198 -3.86 -18.07 0.39
N THR A 199 -4.33 -18.17 -0.85
CA THR A 199 -4.53 -19.46 -1.52
C THR A 199 -3.21 -20.21 -1.65
N ARG A 200 -2.16 -19.57 -2.20
CA ARG A 200 -0.80 -20.13 -2.33
C ARG A 200 -0.30 -20.65 -0.98
N ASP A 201 -0.39 -19.82 0.06
CA ASP A 201 0.17 -20.12 1.37
C ASP A 201 -0.61 -21.22 2.10
N HIS A 202 -1.92 -21.33 1.85
CA HIS A 202 -2.70 -22.46 2.35
C HIS A 202 -2.27 -23.78 1.69
N PHE A 203 -2.08 -23.80 0.37
CA PHE A 203 -1.59 -25.01 -0.32
C PHE A 203 -0.16 -25.39 0.08
N ALA A 204 0.66 -24.43 0.49
CA ALA A 204 2.00 -24.67 1.02
C ALA A 204 2.01 -25.14 2.49
N GLY A 205 0.86 -25.15 3.18
CA GLY A 205 0.77 -25.43 4.62
C GLY A 205 1.29 -24.30 5.51
N GLU A 206 1.49 -23.11 4.95
CA GLU A 206 2.00 -21.93 5.65
C GLU A 206 0.87 -21.15 6.35
N LEU A 207 -0.36 -21.27 5.84
CA LEU A 207 -1.55 -20.63 6.41
C LEU A 207 -2.22 -21.53 7.44
N ASN A 208 -2.36 -21.01 8.66
CA ASN A 208 -2.97 -21.69 9.79
C ASN A 208 -4.09 -20.81 10.35
N PRO A 209 -5.29 -21.37 10.64
CA PRO A 209 -6.42 -20.59 11.14
C PRO A 209 -6.19 -19.95 12.52
N VAL A 210 -5.18 -20.39 13.27
CA VAL A 210 -4.71 -19.77 14.53
C VAL A 210 -3.72 -18.63 14.24
N GLN A 211 -2.73 -18.87 13.37
CA GLN A 211 -1.63 -17.93 13.06
C GLN A 211 -2.03 -16.94 11.95
N VAL A 212 -3.11 -16.20 12.18
CA VAL A 212 -3.65 -15.21 11.22
C VAL A 212 -2.58 -14.21 10.81
N ARG A 213 -1.80 -13.67 11.77
CA ARG A 213 -0.78 -12.65 11.49
C ARG A 213 0.26 -13.10 10.46
N LYS A 214 0.67 -14.37 10.54
CA LYS A 214 1.63 -14.95 9.58
C LYS A 214 1.03 -15.00 8.17
N GLY A 215 -0.23 -15.42 8.04
CA GLY A 215 -0.93 -15.44 6.75
C GLY A 215 -1.06 -14.05 6.14
N GLU A 216 -1.48 -13.06 6.92
CA GLU A 216 -1.63 -11.67 6.50
C GLU A 216 -0.29 -11.06 6.09
N LYS A 217 0.80 -11.33 6.82
CA LYS A 217 2.14 -10.88 6.46
C LYS A 217 2.54 -11.33 5.06
N LEU A 218 2.35 -12.61 4.73
CA LEU A 218 2.73 -13.17 3.43
C LEU A 218 1.84 -12.65 2.29
N ALA A 219 0.56 -12.39 2.59
CA ALA A 219 -0.37 -11.78 1.64
C ALA A 219 -0.01 -10.31 1.37
N PHE A 220 0.25 -9.50 2.39
CA PHE A 220 0.70 -8.11 2.22
C PHE A 220 2.07 -7.99 1.53
N GLN A 221 2.97 -8.96 1.72
CA GLN A 221 4.21 -9.03 0.94
C GLN A 221 3.92 -9.19 -0.55
N SER A 222 2.98 -10.09 -0.89
CA SER A 222 2.57 -10.30 -2.28
C SER A 222 1.91 -9.04 -2.84
N GLU A 223 1.03 -8.41 -2.07
CA GLU A 223 0.37 -7.15 -2.47
C GLU A 223 1.37 -5.99 -2.66
N TYR A 224 2.36 -5.86 -1.77
CA TYR A 224 3.45 -4.89 -1.92
C TYR A 224 4.22 -5.12 -3.22
N TRP A 225 4.62 -6.37 -3.49
CA TRP A 225 5.36 -6.67 -4.71
C TRP A 225 4.53 -6.41 -5.97
N TRP A 226 3.23 -6.65 -5.94
CA TRP A 226 2.34 -6.21 -7.00
C TRP A 226 2.38 -4.70 -7.21
N LEU A 227 2.28 -3.90 -6.14
CA LEU A 227 2.40 -2.44 -6.22
C LEU A 227 3.74 -1.99 -6.80
N LYS A 228 4.84 -2.69 -6.48
CA LYS A 228 6.16 -2.43 -7.08
C LYS A 228 6.25 -2.80 -8.55
N ILE A 229 5.47 -3.77 -9.02
CA ILE A 229 5.39 -4.13 -10.44
C ILE A 229 4.61 -3.07 -11.23
N ILE A 230 3.42 -2.68 -10.76
CA ILE A 230 2.55 -1.76 -11.51
C ILE A 230 2.90 -0.28 -11.36
N ASP A 231 3.53 0.07 -10.24
CA ASP A 231 3.91 1.43 -9.87
C ASP A 231 5.27 1.46 -9.16
N PRO A 232 6.39 1.15 -9.86
CA PRO A 232 7.70 0.99 -9.24
C PRO A 232 8.14 2.19 -8.40
N THR A 233 7.85 3.40 -8.86
CA THR A 233 8.21 4.68 -8.22
C THR A 233 7.16 5.16 -7.22
N GLY A 234 5.90 4.71 -7.30
CA GLY A 234 4.82 5.14 -6.39
C GLY A 234 4.11 6.40 -6.86
N GLU A 235 4.45 6.87 -8.06
CA GLU A 235 3.93 8.08 -8.66
C GLU A 235 2.45 7.95 -9.02
N LYS A 236 2.01 6.77 -9.52
CA LYS A 236 0.60 6.55 -9.85
C LYS A 236 -0.26 6.60 -8.58
N LEU A 237 0.18 5.94 -7.52
CA LEU A 237 -0.54 5.91 -6.25
C LEU A 237 -0.59 7.31 -5.62
N SER A 238 0.53 8.02 -5.63
CA SER A 238 0.61 9.40 -5.12
C SER A 238 -0.32 10.33 -5.90
N PHE A 239 -0.32 10.23 -7.23
CA PHE A 239 -1.23 10.98 -8.09
C PHE A 239 -2.70 10.63 -7.82
N ALA A 240 -3.04 9.35 -7.61
CA ALA A 240 -4.40 8.93 -7.27
C ALA A 240 -4.88 9.59 -5.96
N ARG A 241 -4.03 9.55 -4.93
CA ARG A 241 -4.32 10.14 -3.61
C ARG A 241 -4.53 11.64 -3.68
N ALA A 242 -3.71 12.33 -4.47
CA ALA A 242 -3.81 13.77 -4.68
C ALA A 242 -5.05 14.16 -5.50
N SER A 243 -5.33 13.42 -6.58
CA SER A 243 -6.32 13.83 -7.59
C SER A 243 -7.75 13.43 -7.27
N ILE A 244 -7.94 12.27 -6.64
CA ILE A 244 -9.28 11.74 -6.33
C ILE A 244 -9.44 11.24 -4.88
N GLY A 245 -8.33 11.08 -4.14
CA GLY A 245 -8.32 10.52 -2.79
C GLY A 245 -8.50 11.55 -1.67
N LYS A 246 -7.79 11.32 -0.55
CA LYS A 246 -7.89 12.11 0.68
C LYS A 246 -7.67 13.62 0.48
N PHE A 247 -6.79 13.99 -0.44
CA PHE A 247 -6.41 15.38 -0.69
C PHE A 247 -7.28 16.06 -1.78
N ALA A 248 -8.11 15.29 -2.47
CA ALA A 248 -8.96 15.81 -3.52
C ALA A 248 -10.11 16.66 -2.95
N THR A 249 -10.49 17.70 -3.68
CA THR A 249 -11.62 18.57 -3.34
C THR A 249 -12.63 18.63 -4.49
N GLY A 250 -13.87 18.99 -4.17
CA GLY A 250 -14.93 19.17 -5.16
C GLY A 250 -15.38 17.87 -5.84
N LYS A 251 -15.86 18.00 -7.09
CA LYS A 251 -16.54 16.93 -7.83
C LYS A 251 -15.64 15.76 -8.25
N MET A 252 -14.33 15.91 -8.14
CA MET A 252 -13.35 14.87 -8.50
C MET A 252 -13.06 13.92 -7.33
N LYS A 253 -13.49 14.26 -6.11
CA LYS A 253 -13.27 13.43 -4.92
C LYS A 253 -14.06 12.12 -5.04
N ALA A 254 -13.35 11.00 -4.92
CA ALA A 254 -13.95 9.67 -4.93
C ALA A 254 -14.73 9.42 -3.63
N PRO A 255 -15.62 8.41 -3.61
CA PRO A 255 -16.27 7.95 -2.38
C PRO A 255 -15.25 7.61 -1.28
N GLU A 256 -15.69 7.70 -0.02
CA GLU A 256 -14.83 7.48 1.16
C GLU A 256 -14.12 6.13 1.12
N SER A 257 -14.83 5.05 0.77
CA SER A 257 -14.25 3.70 0.65
C SER A 257 -13.10 3.61 -0.38
N VAL A 258 -13.18 4.36 -1.49
CA VAL A 258 -12.10 4.43 -2.48
C VAL A 258 -10.90 5.21 -1.91
N CYS A 259 -11.17 6.28 -1.15
CA CYS A 259 -10.13 7.07 -0.50
C CYS A 259 -9.41 6.24 0.58
N GLU A 260 -10.14 5.52 1.42
CA GLU A 260 -9.60 4.63 2.45
C GLU A 260 -8.75 3.52 1.83
N TYR A 261 -9.21 2.94 0.73
CA TYR A 261 -8.43 1.95 -0.02
C TYR A 261 -7.11 2.52 -0.55
N LEU A 262 -7.11 3.74 -1.09
CA LEU A 262 -5.87 4.39 -1.54
C LEU A 262 -4.90 4.66 -0.38
N GLU A 263 -5.40 5.00 0.81
CA GLU A 263 -4.56 5.13 2.00
C GLU A 263 -4.04 3.77 2.49
N HIS A 264 -4.84 2.71 2.37
CA HIS A 264 -4.41 1.34 2.65
C HIS A 264 -3.26 0.89 1.73
N LEU A 265 -3.40 1.08 0.41
CA LEU A 265 -2.32 0.79 -0.53
C LEU A 265 -1.05 1.61 -0.24
N ALA A 266 -1.21 2.87 0.17
CA ALA A 266 -0.08 3.71 0.56
C ALA A 266 0.60 3.21 1.83
N SER A 267 -0.17 2.70 2.79
CA SER A 267 0.37 2.05 4.00
C SER A 267 1.15 0.78 3.63
N ILE A 268 0.59 -0.11 2.79
CA ILE A 268 1.29 -1.30 2.32
C ILE A 268 2.64 -0.93 1.70
N ARG A 269 2.64 0.09 0.83
CA ARG A 269 3.86 0.56 0.19
C ARG A 269 4.88 1.10 1.19
N ASP A 270 4.45 2.00 2.09
CA ASP A 270 5.32 2.64 3.07
C ASP A 270 5.97 1.62 4.03
N TYR A 271 5.18 0.67 4.54
CA TYR A 271 5.69 -0.41 5.38
C TYR A 271 6.56 -1.39 4.58
N GLY A 272 6.16 -1.73 3.35
CA GLY A 272 6.91 -2.65 2.50
C GLY A 272 8.27 -2.09 2.06
N ASP A 273 8.36 -0.80 1.72
CA ASP A 273 9.64 -0.12 1.40
C ASP A 273 10.59 -0.10 2.61
N LYS A 274 10.05 -0.19 3.84
CA LYS A 274 10.82 -0.34 5.09
C LYS A 274 11.07 -1.80 5.48
N GLY A 275 10.47 -2.77 4.76
CA GLY A 275 10.49 -4.19 5.09
C GLY A 275 9.68 -4.55 6.35
N ASP A 276 8.80 -3.66 6.83
CA ASP A 276 8.08 -3.79 8.11
C ASP A 276 6.65 -4.32 7.92
N PHE A 277 6.53 -5.53 7.38
CA PHE A 277 5.21 -6.16 7.19
C PHE A 277 4.55 -6.57 8.52
N ASP A 278 5.34 -6.87 9.55
CA ASP A 278 4.78 -7.16 10.88
C ASP A 278 4.14 -5.90 11.49
N GLY A 279 4.80 -4.74 11.37
CA GLY A 279 4.25 -3.45 11.79
C GLY A 279 3.00 -3.05 11.02
N LEU A 280 2.93 -3.37 9.72
CA LEU A 280 1.71 -3.20 8.93
C LEU A 280 0.56 -4.06 9.49
N VAL A 281 0.80 -5.37 9.67
CA VAL A 281 -0.19 -6.31 10.23
C VAL A 281 -0.69 -5.85 11.60
N ASP A 282 0.20 -5.37 12.45
CA ASP A 282 -0.15 -4.83 13.77
C ASP A 282 -0.93 -3.52 13.68
N SER A 283 -0.55 -2.61 12.77
CA SER A 283 -1.25 -1.33 12.57
C SER A 283 -2.70 -1.51 12.10
N LEU A 284 -2.96 -2.56 11.32
CA LEU A 284 -4.29 -2.95 10.85
C LEU A 284 -5.08 -3.75 11.90
N GLY A 285 -4.46 -4.08 13.03
CA GLY A 285 -5.12 -4.69 14.19
C GLY A 285 -5.35 -6.19 14.08
N TYR A 286 -4.65 -6.88 13.17
CA TYR A 286 -4.74 -8.33 13.03
C TYR A 286 -4.18 -9.04 14.27
N LYS A 287 -4.86 -10.13 14.66
CA LYS A 287 -4.51 -10.91 15.85
C LYS A 287 -4.65 -12.39 15.55
N ASP A 288 -3.73 -13.16 16.09
CA ASP A 288 -3.85 -14.62 16.12
C ASP A 288 -5.07 -15.03 16.95
N ARG A 289 -5.70 -16.13 16.55
CA ARG A 289 -6.87 -16.67 17.25
C ARG A 289 -6.41 -17.46 18.47
N LYS A 290 -7.25 -17.53 19.50
CA LYS A 290 -6.96 -18.36 20.68
C LYS A 290 -7.22 -19.85 20.43
N THR A 291 -8.11 -20.16 19.50
CA THR A 291 -8.56 -21.51 19.20
C THR A 291 -8.68 -21.72 17.70
N ASP A 292 -8.46 -22.94 17.25
CA ASP A 292 -8.71 -23.35 15.88
C ASP A 292 -10.24 -23.36 15.62
N PRO A 293 -10.76 -22.52 14.70
CA PRO A 293 -12.17 -22.51 14.31
C PRO A 293 -12.65 -23.83 13.70
N PHE A 294 -11.73 -24.69 13.24
CA PHE A 294 -12.04 -26.00 12.67
C PHE A 294 -11.91 -27.13 13.70
N ALA A 295 -11.55 -26.83 14.95
CA ALA A 295 -11.53 -27.84 16.00
C ALA A 295 -12.94 -28.37 16.28
N PRO A 296 -13.10 -29.68 16.57
CA PRO A 296 -14.37 -30.21 17.03
C PRO A 296 -14.83 -29.45 18.27
N GLN A 297 -16.04 -28.90 18.24
CA GLN A 297 -16.62 -28.28 19.43
C GLN A 297 -16.71 -29.35 20.53
N PRO A 298 -16.32 -29.04 21.78
CA PRO A 298 -16.51 -29.98 22.87
C PRO A 298 -18.01 -30.34 22.91
N LYS A 299 -18.32 -31.64 22.92
CA LYS A 299 -19.71 -32.09 23.07
C LYS A 299 -20.24 -31.44 24.35
N PRO A 300 -21.44 -30.82 24.32
CA PRO A 300 -22.03 -30.31 25.54
C PRO A 300 -22.06 -31.44 26.56
N GLU A 301 -21.49 -31.20 27.74
CA GLU A 301 -21.63 -32.11 28.87
C GLU A 301 -23.12 -32.38 29.01
N GLN A 302 -23.51 -33.63 28.76
CA GLN A 302 -24.85 -34.07 29.13
C GLN A 302 -24.85 -34.02 30.64
N ASP A 303 -25.40 -32.95 31.21
CA ASP A 303 -25.72 -32.87 32.62
C ASP A 303 -26.48 -34.15 32.98
N GLY A 304 -25.81 -35.01 33.74
CA GLY A 304 -26.36 -36.31 34.13
C GLY A 304 -27.63 -36.09 34.94
N ASN A 305 -28.74 -36.62 34.41
CA ASN A 305 -29.96 -36.87 35.19
C ASN A 305 -29.69 -37.89 36.30
#